data_AF-A0A4V1IY08-F1
#
_entry.id   AF-A0A4V1IY08-F1
#
_cell.length_a   1.000
_cell.length_b   1.000
_cell.length_c   1.000
_cell.angle_alpha   90.00
_cell.angle_beta   90.00
_cell.angle_gamma   90.00
#
_symmetry.space_group_name_H-M   'P 1'
#
loop_
_entity.id
_entity.type
_entity.pdbx_description
1 polymer ?
#
loop_
_entity_poly.entity_id
_entity_poly.type
_entity_poly.pdbx_seq_one_letter_code
_entity_poly.pdbx_strand_id
1 'polypeptide(L)'
;MSSNQQRNKGYALLQKMGWKAGQGLGVKEEGVKEPIQVNEATDTRGLGKKTQEDQYIREVGRKRKTTDGERIAQETSEEREARESRVRKRQAQEREIKAIRDAFYCSICDKRYAKVTEWDNHLSSYDHNHKKRLKEMQSVQRTQMDDAARDREKRREAKELARMQQALSRQASRSAKEVTNDKEKDFSMEKRTGDIDPELEMGKPVKLSFGKKKKGLGRVVQKK
;
A
#
# COMPACT_ATOMS: atom_id res chain seq x y z
N MET A 1 57.59 24.39 21.55
CA MET A 1 58.69 23.49 21.97
C MET A 1 58.16 22.61 23.07
N SER A 2 57.96 21.31 22.82
CA SER A 2 57.41 20.40 23.83
C SER A 2 58.43 20.23 24.96
N SER A 3 58.06 20.59 26.19
CA SER A 3 58.93 20.66 27.38
C SER A 3 59.59 19.32 27.75
N ASN A 4 59.08 18.21 27.21
CA ASN A 4 59.61 16.87 27.45
C ASN A 4 60.89 16.56 26.64
N GLN A 5 61.05 17.12 25.43
CA GLN A 5 62.25 16.87 24.61
C GLN A 5 63.54 17.41 25.24
N GLN A 6 63.48 18.53 25.97
CA GLN A 6 64.65 19.19 26.57
C GLN A 6 65.27 18.40 27.74
N ARG A 7 64.51 17.50 28.38
CA ARG A 7 64.99 16.65 29.49
C ARG A 7 65.60 15.32 29.01
N ASN A 8 65.54 15.04 27.71
CA ASN A 8 66.10 13.81 27.14
C ASN A 8 67.64 13.87 27.15
N LYS A 9 68.29 12.83 27.67
CA LYS A 9 69.76 12.71 27.69
C LYS A 9 70.38 12.86 26.30
N GLY A 10 69.74 12.29 25.27
CA GLY A 10 70.20 12.41 23.87
C GLY A 10 70.14 13.86 23.36
N TYR A 11 69.10 14.61 23.72
CA TYR A 11 68.98 16.03 23.39
C TYR A 11 70.10 16.86 24.06
N ALA A 12 70.39 16.59 25.33
CA ALA A 12 71.49 17.26 26.05
C ALA A 12 72.88 16.92 25.48
N LEU A 13 73.11 15.68 25.04
CA LEU A 13 74.35 15.27 24.38
C LEU A 13 74.53 15.93 23.02
N LEU A 14 73.48 16.02 22.21
CA LEU A 14 73.50 16.71 20.92
C LEU A 14 73.85 18.20 21.09
N GLN A 15 73.26 18.87 22.08
CA GLN A 15 73.59 20.26 22.39
C GLN A 15 75.06 20.45 22.78
N LYS A 16 75.64 19.51 23.53
CA LYS A 16 77.08 19.54 23.89
C LYS A 16 77.99 19.40 22.69
N MET A 17 77.56 18.71 21.64
CA MET A 17 78.28 18.58 20.38
C MET A 17 78.07 19.77 19.43
N GLY A 18 77.38 20.84 19.87
CA GLY A 18 77.15 22.06 19.10
C GLY A 18 75.87 22.08 18.27
N TRP A 19 75.01 21.06 18.36
CA TRP A 19 73.72 21.05 17.66
C TRP A 19 72.71 21.98 18.35
N LYS A 20 72.01 22.83 17.58
CA LYS A 20 70.96 23.71 18.11
C LYS A 20 69.57 23.21 17.71
N ALA A 21 68.62 23.40 18.62
CA ALA A 21 67.25 22.94 18.43
C ALA A 21 66.61 23.57 17.18
N GLY A 22 66.09 22.73 16.28
CA GLY A 22 65.45 23.17 15.03
C GLY A 22 66.38 23.34 13.83
N GLN A 23 67.69 23.07 14.01
CA GLN A 23 68.66 23.00 12.91
C GLN A 23 68.81 21.57 12.39
N GLY A 24 69.03 21.44 11.08
CA GLY A 24 69.42 20.17 10.47
C GLY A 24 70.84 19.79 10.88
N LEU A 25 71.16 18.50 10.85
CA LEU A 25 72.53 18.03 11.07
C LEU A 25 73.37 18.23 9.79
N GLY A 26 74.68 18.46 9.93
CA GLY A 26 75.62 18.62 8.81
C GLY A 26 76.36 19.96 8.82
N VAL A 27 77.44 20.07 8.03
CA VAL A 27 78.33 21.25 8.02
C VAL A 27 77.59 22.54 7.67
N LYS A 28 76.58 22.45 6.79
CA LYS A 28 75.71 23.56 6.38
C LYS A 28 74.30 23.47 6.97
N GLU A 29 74.09 22.64 7.99
CA GLU A 29 72.78 22.40 8.61
C GLU A 29 71.69 21.87 7.64
N GLU A 30 72.09 21.16 6.59
CA GLU A 30 71.23 20.71 5.48
C GLU A 30 70.42 19.43 5.78
N GLY A 31 70.66 18.78 6.92
CA GLY A 31 69.98 17.55 7.29
C GLY A 31 68.48 17.70 7.53
N VAL A 32 67.74 16.62 7.30
CA VAL A 32 66.29 16.56 7.53
C VAL A 32 65.99 16.80 9.01
N LYS A 33 65.13 17.78 9.30
CA LYS A 33 64.78 18.21 10.67
C LYS A 33 63.78 17.28 11.36
N GLU A 34 62.91 16.67 10.57
CA GLU A 34 61.86 15.78 11.05
C GLU A 34 62.15 14.34 10.63
N PRO A 35 61.83 13.33 11.46
CA PRO A 35 61.97 11.93 11.07
C PRO A 35 61.18 11.63 9.79
N ILE A 36 61.80 10.92 8.86
CA ILE A 36 61.14 10.48 7.63
C ILE A 36 59.99 9.54 8.02
N GLN A 37 58.78 9.85 7.56
CA GLN A 37 57.63 8.98 7.75
C GLN A 37 57.70 7.81 6.79
N VAL A 38 57.84 6.60 7.32
CA VAL A 38 57.77 5.38 6.54
C VAL A 38 56.30 4.98 6.43
N ASN A 39 55.76 4.96 5.21
CA ASN A 39 54.42 4.44 4.96
C ASN A 39 54.49 2.92 4.96
N GLU A 40 53.95 2.29 6.00
CA GLU A 40 53.86 0.83 6.07
C GLU A 40 52.73 0.34 5.17
N ALA A 41 53.08 -0.51 4.20
CA ALA A 41 52.12 -1.18 3.36
C ALA A 41 51.58 -2.41 4.11
N THR A 42 50.50 -2.21 4.88
CA THR A 42 49.86 -3.29 5.65
C THR A 42 48.97 -4.21 4.80
N ASP A 43 48.76 -3.87 3.52
CA ASP A 43 47.84 -4.54 2.62
C ASP A 43 48.61 -5.43 1.63
N THR A 44 47.98 -6.51 1.15
CA THR A 44 48.55 -7.42 0.14
C THR A 44 48.39 -6.90 -1.29
N ARG A 45 47.85 -5.69 -1.45
CA ARG A 45 47.66 -5.04 -2.75
C ARG A 45 49.00 -4.63 -3.37
N GLY A 46 49.08 -4.73 -4.69
CA GLY A 46 50.26 -4.31 -5.45
C GLY A 46 50.53 -2.80 -5.32
N LEU A 47 51.80 -2.44 -5.48
CA LEU A 47 52.23 -1.03 -5.59
C LEU A 47 51.41 -0.31 -6.66
N GLY A 48 50.90 0.89 -6.33
CA GLY A 48 50.06 1.68 -7.24
C GLY A 48 48.57 1.30 -7.28
N LYS A 49 48.15 0.22 -6.63
CA LYS A 49 46.72 -0.16 -6.60
C LYS A 49 45.87 0.88 -5.87
N LYS A 50 46.35 1.39 -4.74
CA LYS A 50 45.67 2.43 -3.95
C LYS A 50 45.42 3.70 -4.78
N THR A 51 46.41 4.16 -5.53
CA THR A 51 46.26 5.35 -6.39
C THR A 51 45.24 5.13 -7.50
N GLN A 52 45.19 3.93 -8.09
CA GLN A 52 44.18 3.58 -9.09
C GLN A 52 42.77 3.58 -8.47
N GLU A 53 42.61 3.01 -7.29
CA GLU A 53 41.34 3.00 -6.57
C GLU A 53 40.90 4.40 -6.17
N ASP A 54 41.81 5.24 -5.68
CA ASP A 54 41.49 6.63 -5.32
C ASP A 54 41.05 7.44 -6.55
N GLN A 55 41.67 7.21 -7.71
CA GLN A 55 41.25 7.80 -8.98
C GLN A 55 39.83 7.32 -9.36
N TYR A 56 39.59 6.02 -9.31
CA TYR A 56 38.28 5.44 -9.62
C TYR A 56 37.20 5.96 -8.65
N ILE A 57 37.48 6.00 -7.35
CA ILE A 57 36.57 6.53 -6.32
C ILE A 57 36.28 8.00 -6.59
N ARG A 58 37.29 8.80 -6.94
CA ARG A 58 37.13 10.22 -7.29
C ARG A 58 36.27 10.39 -8.55
N GLU A 59 36.44 9.55 -9.57
CA GLU A 59 35.67 9.58 -10.81
C GLU A 59 34.21 9.16 -10.60
N VAL A 60 33.97 8.06 -9.89
CA VAL A 60 32.62 7.57 -9.59
C VAL A 60 31.91 8.49 -8.60
N GLY A 61 32.65 9.03 -7.63
CA GLY A 61 32.14 9.96 -6.62
C GLY A 61 31.90 11.39 -7.11
N ARG A 62 32.34 11.75 -8.33
CA ARG A 62 32.20 13.12 -8.88
C ARG A 62 30.76 13.60 -8.97
N LYS A 63 29.81 12.69 -9.18
CA LYS A 63 28.39 13.02 -9.27
C LYS A 63 27.63 12.18 -8.27
N ARG A 64 26.81 12.86 -7.47
CA ARG A 64 25.78 12.20 -6.66
C ARG A 64 24.92 11.36 -7.61
N LYS A 65 24.63 10.12 -7.22
CA LYS A 65 23.64 9.28 -7.90
C LYS A 65 22.31 10.02 -7.93
N THR A 66 21.80 10.31 -9.14
CA THR A 66 20.54 11.01 -9.32
C THR A 66 19.40 10.16 -8.76
N THR A 67 18.38 10.83 -8.22
CA THR A 67 17.18 10.13 -7.75
C THR A 67 16.32 9.72 -8.95
N ASP A 68 15.52 8.66 -8.81
CA ASP A 68 14.65 8.22 -9.90
C ASP A 68 13.66 9.32 -10.35
N GLY A 69 13.23 10.19 -9.43
CA GLY A 69 12.35 11.32 -9.77
C GLY A 69 13.04 12.40 -10.63
N GLU A 70 14.30 12.71 -10.32
CA GLU A 70 15.10 13.66 -11.10
C GLU A 70 15.45 13.09 -12.47
N ARG A 71 15.76 11.78 -12.54
CA ARG A 71 15.97 11.06 -13.80
C ARG A 71 14.72 11.11 -14.69
N ILE A 72 13.55 10.81 -14.14
CA ILE A 72 12.27 10.84 -14.88
C ILE A 72 11.90 12.27 -15.33
N ALA A 73 12.30 13.31 -14.58
CA ALA A 73 12.04 14.70 -14.96
C ALA A 73 12.97 15.21 -16.08
N GLN A 74 14.16 14.64 -16.22
CA GLN A 74 15.15 14.98 -17.25
C GLN A 74 15.09 14.08 -18.50
N GLU A 75 14.34 12.96 -18.44
CA GLU A 75 14.14 12.01 -19.54
C GLU A 75 13.54 12.73 -20.78
N THR A 76 14.08 12.44 -21.95
CA THR A 76 13.49 12.86 -23.23
C THR A 76 12.21 12.09 -23.53
N SER A 77 11.40 12.55 -24.50
CA SER A 77 10.14 11.87 -24.88
C SER A 77 10.37 10.42 -25.32
N GLU A 78 11.45 10.17 -26.05
CA GLU A 78 11.82 8.82 -26.52
C GLU A 78 12.27 7.92 -25.37
N GLU A 79 13.03 8.45 -24.41
CA GLU A 79 13.50 7.69 -23.25
C GLU A 79 12.36 7.34 -22.31
N ARG A 80 11.39 8.25 -22.18
CA ARG A 80 10.14 8.01 -21.46
C ARG A 80 9.33 6.87 -22.09
N GLU A 81 9.17 6.85 -23.41
CA GLU A 81 8.47 5.78 -24.11
C GLU A 81 9.21 4.43 -23.99
N ALA A 82 10.55 4.43 -24.03
CA ALA A 82 11.36 3.24 -23.79
C ALA A 82 11.17 2.70 -22.36
N ARG A 83 11.07 3.59 -21.35
CA ARG A 83 10.77 3.20 -19.97
C ARG A 83 9.35 2.64 -19.83
N GLU A 84 8.36 3.33 -20.38
CA GLU A 84 6.96 2.91 -20.35
C GLU A 84 6.75 1.57 -21.08
N SER A 85 7.40 1.36 -22.22
CA SER A 85 7.35 0.08 -22.94
C SER A 85 8.01 -1.07 -22.17
N ARG A 86 9.14 -0.83 -21.49
CA ARG A 86 9.75 -1.83 -20.58
C ARG A 86 8.84 -2.17 -19.41
N VAL A 87 8.21 -1.17 -18.80
CA VAL A 87 7.23 -1.37 -17.72
C VAL A 87 6.02 -2.15 -18.24
N ARG A 88 5.48 -1.79 -19.41
CA ARG A 88 4.36 -2.51 -20.05
C ARG A 88 4.71 -3.96 -20.34
N LYS A 89 5.90 -4.25 -20.85
CA LYS A 89 6.40 -5.62 -21.08
C LYS A 89 6.48 -6.41 -19.76
N ARG A 90 7.06 -5.82 -18.71
CA ARG A 90 7.13 -6.46 -17.38
C ARG A 90 5.75 -6.72 -16.79
N GLN A 91 4.83 -5.76 -16.88
CA GLN A 91 3.46 -5.93 -16.41
C GLN A 91 2.70 -7.01 -17.20
N ALA A 92 2.91 -7.10 -18.52
CA ALA A 92 2.33 -8.16 -19.33
C ALA A 92 2.83 -9.55 -18.89
N GLN A 93 4.16 -9.70 -18.71
CA GLN A 93 4.76 -10.93 -18.19
C GLN A 93 4.25 -11.28 -16.79
N GLU A 94 4.12 -10.29 -15.90
CA GLU A 94 3.62 -10.51 -14.54
C GLU A 94 2.15 -10.97 -14.55
N ARG A 95 1.31 -10.39 -15.42
CA ARG A 95 -0.08 -10.81 -15.60
C ARG A 95 -0.18 -12.24 -16.10
N GLU A 96 0.67 -12.61 -17.06
CA GLU A 96 0.75 -13.98 -17.59
C GLU A 96 1.18 -14.98 -16.52
N ILE A 97 2.27 -14.69 -15.79
CA ILE A 97 2.73 -15.52 -14.68
C ILE A 97 1.65 -15.64 -13.59
N LYS A 98 0.94 -14.55 -13.30
CA LYS A 98 -0.16 -14.55 -12.34
C LYS A 98 -1.31 -15.45 -12.81
N ALA A 99 -1.70 -15.37 -14.08
CA ALA A 99 -2.73 -16.25 -14.64
C ALA A 99 -2.34 -17.73 -14.56
N ILE A 100 -1.08 -18.06 -14.87
CA ILE A 100 -0.54 -19.43 -14.74
C ILE A 100 -0.58 -19.88 -13.27
N ARG A 101 -0.17 -19.03 -12.32
CA ARG A 101 -0.18 -19.37 -10.89
C ARG A 101 -1.60 -19.49 -10.32
N ASP A 102 -2.53 -18.68 -10.80
CA ASP A 102 -3.92 -18.71 -10.35
C ASP A 102 -4.66 -19.95 -10.90
N ALA A 103 -4.19 -20.58 -11.98
CA ALA A 103 -4.70 -21.87 -12.45
C ALA A 103 -4.46 -23.03 -11.46
N PHE A 104 -3.42 -22.95 -10.63
CA PHE A 104 -3.06 -23.96 -9.62
C PHE A 104 -3.46 -23.55 -8.20
N TYR A 105 -4.55 -22.80 -8.06
CA TYR A 105 -5.08 -22.34 -6.78
C TYR A 105 -6.39 -23.05 -6.40
N CYS A 106 -6.45 -23.59 -5.19
CA CYS A 106 -7.66 -24.16 -4.61
C CYS A 106 -8.34 -23.15 -3.68
N SER A 107 -9.57 -22.75 -4.04
CA SER A 107 -10.42 -21.83 -3.25
C SER A 107 -11.14 -22.47 -2.06
N ILE A 108 -11.02 -23.80 -1.90
CA ILE A 108 -11.61 -24.54 -0.77
C ILE A 108 -10.57 -24.65 0.35
N CYS A 109 -9.31 -24.88 0.00
CA CYS A 109 -8.22 -25.09 0.92
C CYS A 109 -7.30 -23.88 1.07
N ASP A 110 -7.48 -22.84 0.25
CA ASP A 110 -6.64 -21.64 0.17
C ASP A 110 -5.15 -21.97 0.01
N LYS A 111 -4.87 -22.94 -0.88
CA LYS A 111 -3.52 -23.42 -1.20
C LYS A 111 -3.21 -23.16 -2.67
N ARG A 112 -1.97 -22.73 -2.93
CA ARG A 112 -1.39 -22.56 -4.26
C ARG A 112 -0.35 -23.66 -4.46
N TYR A 113 -0.32 -24.24 -5.66
CA TYR A 113 0.60 -25.32 -6.01
C TYR A 113 1.54 -24.86 -7.11
N ALA A 114 2.81 -25.27 -7.03
CA ALA A 114 3.83 -24.88 -8.00
C ALA A 114 3.89 -25.84 -9.19
N LYS A 115 3.55 -27.12 -8.96
CA LYS A 115 3.59 -28.19 -9.98
C LYS A 115 2.20 -28.76 -10.24
N VAL A 116 1.97 -29.15 -11.50
CA VAL A 116 0.71 -29.77 -11.97
C VAL A 116 0.39 -31.05 -11.19
N THR A 117 1.39 -31.87 -10.90
CA THR A 117 1.21 -33.14 -10.17
C THR A 117 0.79 -32.93 -8.72
N GLU A 118 1.36 -31.93 -8.05
CA GLU A 118 0.97 -31.56 -6.67
C GLU A 118 -0.48 -31.05 -6.62
N TRP A 119 -0.88 -30.31 -7.65
CA TRP A 119 -2.26 -29.83 -7.82
C TRP A 119 -3.26 -30.99 -7.99
N ASP A 120 -2.95 -31.94 -8.86
CA ASP A 120 -3.82 -33.10 -9.12
C ASP A 120 -3.95 -34.02 -7.89
N ASN A 121 -2.83 -34.27 -7.21
CA ASN A 121 -2.80 -35.00 -5.94
C ASN A 121 -3.63 -34.30 -4.85
N HIS A 122 -3.64 -32.97 -4.84
CA HIS A 122 -4.49 -32.23 -3.93
C HIS A 122 -5.97 -32.42 -4.23
N LEU A 123 -6.38 -32.31 -5.49
CA LEU A 123 -7.78 -32.48 -5.90
C LEU A 123 -8.32 -33.88 -5.59
N SER A 124 -7.48 -34.91 -5.72
CA SER A 124 -7.83 -36.29 -5.39
C SER A 124 -7.73 -36.61 -3.88
N SER A 125 -7.07 -35.77 -3.08
CA SER A 125 -6.89 -36.02 -1.65
C SER A 125 -8.21 -36.12 -0.87
N TYR A 126 -8.24 -37.02 0.12
CA TYR A 126 -9.40 -37.24 0.99
C TYR A 126 -9.86 -35.95 1.69
N ASP A 127 -8.93 -35.22 2.30
CA ASP A 127 -9.22 -33.97 3.02
C ASP A 127 -9.84 -32.90 2.11
N HIS A 128 -9.35 -32.79 0.87
CA HIS A 128 -9.91 -31.85 -0.10
C HIS A 128 -11.37 -32.19 -0.43
N ASN A 129 -11.63 -33.46 -0.75
CA ASN A 129 -12.98 -33.94 -1.07
C ASN A 129 -13.96 -33.77 0.10
N HIS A 130 -13.51 -34.02 1.33
CA HIS A 130 -14.34 -33.78 2.52
C HIS A 130 -14.65 -32.31 2.72
N LYS A 131 -13.65 -31.43 2.60
CA LYS A 131 -13.86 -29.98 2.71
C LYS A 131 -14.76 -29.45 1.60
N LYS A 132 -14.64 -30.00 0.38
CA LYS A 132 -15.50 -29.70 -0.75
C LYS A 132 -16.97 -30.04 -0.47
N ARG A 133 -17.25 -31.28 -0.08
CA ARG A 133 -18.63 -31.71 0.26
C ARG A 133 -19.24 -30.89 1.40
N LEU A 134 -18.46 -30.56 2.43
CA LEU A 134 -18.93 -29.72 3.53
C LEU A 134 -19.31 -28.31 3.06
N LYS A 135 -18.48 -27.69 2.21
CA LYS A 135 -18.74 -26.37 1.65
C LYS A 135 -19.96 -26.39 0.72
N GLU A 136 -20.12 -27.43 -0.08
CA GLU A 136 -21.29 -27.64 -0.95
C GLU A 136 -22.57 -27.78 -0.11
N MET A 137 -22.57 -28.61 0.93
CA MET A 137 -23.70 -28.76 1.86
C MET A 137 -24.10 -27.43 2.52
N GLN A 138 -23.11 -26.68 3.01
CA GLN A 138 -23.36 -25.35 3.59
C GLN A 138 -23.90 -24.36 2.56
N SER A 139 -23.39 -24.39 1.31
CA SER A 139 -23.85 -23.50 0.25
C SER A 139 -25.31 -23.76 -0.11
N VAL A 140 -25.71 -25.02 -0.24
CA VAL A 140 -27.10 -25.42 -0.53
C VAL A 140 -28.02 -25.04 0.62
N GLN A 141 -27.61 -25.27 1.87
CA GLN A 141 -28.40 -24.85 3.03
C GLN A 141 -28.59 -23.32 3.04
N ARG A 142 -27.55 -22.56 2.72
CA ARG A 142 -27.62 -21.09 2.65
C ARG A 142 -28.50 -20.60 1.51
N THR A 143 -28.37 -21.16 0.30
CA THR A 143 -29.24 -20.77 -0.83
C THR A 143 -30.70 -21.11 -0.56
N GLN A 144 -31.00 -22.24 0.08
CA GLN A 144 -32.36 -22.58 0.48
C GLN A 144 -32.95 -21.56 1.48
N MET A 145 -32.14 -21.09 2.43
CA MET A 145 -32.58 -20.05 3.38
C MET A 145 -32.80 -18.70 2.68
N ASP A 146 -31.88 -18.30 1.79
CA ASP A 146 -31.97 -17.06 1.03
C ASP A 146 -33.18 -17.08 0.07
N ASP A 147 -33.43 -18.20 -0.60
CA ASP A 147 -34.57 -18.37 -1.51
C ASP A 147 -35.90 -18.40 -0.74
N ALA A 148 -35.95 -19.05 0.43
CA ALA A 148 -37.12 -18.98 1.31
C ALA A 148 -37.37 -17.56 1.82
N ALA A 149 -36.33 -16.77 2.09
CA ALA A 149 -36.47 -15.36 2.46
C ALA A 149 -37.00 -14.52 1.29
N ARG A 150 -36.45 -14.70 0.08
CA ARG A 150 -36.91 -14.04 -1.15
C ARG A 150 -38.36 -14.40 -1.50
N ASP A 151 -38.76 -15.65 -1.34
CA ASP A 151 -40.13 -16.08 -1.61
C ASP A 151 -41.13 -15.46 -0.61
N ARG A 152 -40.75 -15.38 0.67
CA ARG A 152 -41.53 -14.66 1.70
C ARG A 152 -41.66 -13.18 1.39
N GLU A 153 -40.59 -12.54 0.90
CA GLU A 153 -40.59 -11.13 0.49
C GLU A 153 -41.50 -10.88 -0.71
N LYS A 154 -41.35 -11.66 -1.79
CA LYS A 154 -42.23 -11.62 -2.97
C LYS A 154 -43.70 -11.82 -2.61
N ARG A 155 -43.99 -12.72 -1.67
CA ARG A 155 -45.36 -12.94 -1.18
C ARG A 155 -45.92 -11.75 -0.41
N ARG A 156 -45.09 -10.93 0.23
CA ARG A 156 -45.51 -9.67 0.88
C ARG A 156 -45.78 -8.60 -0.18
N GLU A 157 -44.85 -8.39 -1.10
CA GLU A 157 -44.99 -7.43 -2.21
C GLU A 157 -46.22 -7.73 -3.07
N ALA A 158 -46.45 -9.00 -3.43
CA ALA A 158 -47.62 -9.41 -4.21
C ALA A 158 -48.94 -9.13 -3.48
N LYS A 159 -48.97 -9.29 -2.15
CA LYS A 159 -50.16 -8.94 -1.35
C LYS A 159 -50.40 -7.44 -1.30
N GLU A 160 -49.34 -6.63 -1.18
CA GLU A 160 -49.44 -5.16 -1.21
C GLU A 160 -49.90 -4.65 -2.57
N LEU A 161 -49.31 -5.17 -3.66
CA LEU A 161 -49.72 -4.84 -5.04
C LEU A 161 -51.17 -5.24 -5.32
N ALA A 162 -51.59 -6.44 -4.88
CA ALA A 162 -52.98 -6.88 -5.03
C ALA A 162 -53.95 -5.97 -4.25
N ARG A 163 -53.59 -5.55 -3.03
CA ARG A 163 -54.39 -4.60 -2.24
C ARG A 163 -54.49 -3.24 -2.93
N MET A 164 -53.40 -2.74 -3.50
CA MET A 164 -53.37 -1.49 -4.27
C MET A 164 -54.26 -1.58 -5.52
N GLN A 165 -54.17 -2.68 -6.27
CA GLN A 165 -54.97 -2.89 -7.47
C GLN A 165 -56.48 -2.97 -7.14
N GLN A 166 -56.85 -3.62 -6.04
CA GLN A 166 -58.23 -3.69 -5.57
C GLN A 166 -58.77 -2.31 -5.12
N ALA A 167 -57.93 -1.46 -4.54
CA ALA A 167 -58.31 -0.09 -4.18
C ALA A 167 -58.58 0.76 -5.44
N LEU A 168 -57.70 0.67 -6.44
CA LEU A 168 -57.87 1.37 -7.72
C LEU A 168 -59.12 0.90 -8.47
N SER A 169 -59.42 -0.41 -8.49
CA SER A 169 -60.63 -0.92 -9.15
C SER A 169 -61.92 -0.50 -8.43
N ARG A 170 -61.91 -0.40 -7.09
CA ARG A 170 -63.01 0.20 -6.31
C ARG A 170 -63.18 1.70 -6.59
N GLN A 171 -62.09 2.42 -6.83
CA GLN A 171 -62.17 3.83 -7.21
C GLN A 171 -62.71 4.01 -8.64
N ALA A 172 -62.24 3.22 -9.60
CA ALA A 172 -62.72 3.23 -10.98
C ALA A 172 -64.21 2.84 -11.11
N SER A 173 -64.68 1.88 -10.30
CA SER A 173 -66.10 1.53 -10.26
C SER A 173 -66.98 2.55 -9.52
N ARG A 174 -66.41 3.35 -8.62
CA ARG A 174 -67.09 4.50 -8.01
C ARG A 174 -67.23 5.65 -9.01
N SER A 175 -66.17 6.00 -9.73
CA SER A 175 -66.23 7.05 -10.76
C SER A 175 -67.12 6.67 -11.95
N ALA A 176 -67.19 5.39 -12.33
CA ALA A 176 -68.15 4.92 -13.35
C ALA A 176 -69.62 4.99 -12.89
N LYS A 177 -69.89 4.96 -11.57
CA LYS A 177 -71.24 5.15 -11.01
C LYS A 177 -71.61 6.62 -10.79
N GLU A 178 -70.63 7.51 -10.69
CA GLU A 178 -70.85 8.97 -10.61
C GLU A 178 -71.22 9.58 -11.98
N VAL A 179 -70.85 8.97 -13.11
CA VAL A 179 -71.22 9.47 -14.46
C VAL A 179 -72.70 9.22 -14.82
N THR A 180 -73.44 8.41 -14.05
CA THR A 180 -74.87 8.14 -14.31
C THR A 180 -75.82 8.84 -13.34
N ASN A 181 -75.34 9.76 -12.49
CA ASN A 181 -76.15 10.40 -11.45
C ASN A 181 -75.94 11.92 -11.36
N ASP A 182 -75.84 12.60 -12.50
CA ASP A 182 -76.04 14.05 -12.57
C ASP A 182 -77.52 14.35 -12.87
N LYS A 183 -78.36 14.23 -11.84
CA LYS A 183 -79.58 15.04 -11.71
C LYS A 183 -80.02 15.11 -10.25
N GLU A 184 -79.91 16.34 -9.74
CA GLU A 184 -80.59 16.90 -8.56
C GLU A 184 -80.13 16.41 -7.17
N LYS A 185 -79.49 17.27 -6.39
CA LYS A 185 -80.21 18.15 -5.42
C LYS A 185 -79.26 18.99 -4.56
N ASP A 186 -79.79 20.17 -4.25
CA ASP A 186 -79.18 21.30 -3.58
C ASP A 186 -78.93 21.14 -2.06
N PHE A 187 -77.86 21.81 -1.63
CA PHE A 187 -77.71 22.70 -0.46
C PHE A 187 -78.31 22.32 0.92
N SER A 188 -77.45 22.11 1.91
CA SER A 188 -77.62 22.76 3.23
C SER A 188 -76.28 22.90 3.95
N MET A 189 -76.08 24.11 4.51
CA MET A 189 -74.91 24.57 5.23
C MET A 189 -75.16 24.40 6.73
N GLU A 190 -74.33 23.63 7.43
CA GLU A 190 -74.34 23.61 8.90
C GLU A 190 -72.91 23.56 9.47
N LYS A 191 -72.57 24.61 10.22
CA LYS A 191 -71.30 24.81 10.92
C LYS A 191 -71.17 23.80 12.06
N ARG A 192 -70.04 23.10 12.13
CA ARG A 192 -69.49 22.59 13.41
C ARG A 192 -68.01 22.89 13.47
N THR A 193 -67.68 23.84 14.33
CA THR A 193 -66.35 24.10 14.88
C THR A 193 -66.02 23.03 15.92
N GLY A 194 -64.77 22.58 15.94
CA GLY A 194 -64.26 21.64 16.94
C GLY A 194 -62.82 21.28 16.62
N ASP A 195 -61.90 22.10 17.13
CA ASP A 195 -60.46 21.89 17.11
C ASP A 195 -60.03 20.66 17.95
N ILE A 196 -58.89 20.05 17.59
CA ILE A 196 -57.76 19.63 18.46
C ILE A 196 -56.94 18.51 17.75
N ASP A 197 -55.72 18.89 17.36
CA ASP A 197 -54.54 18.12 16.88
C ASP A 197 -54.07 17.02 17.90
N PRO A 198 -53.15 16.06 17.59
CA PRO A 198 -51.98 16.21 16.71
C PRO A 198 -51.40 14.95 16.00
N GLU A 199 -50.30 15.21 15.28
CA GLU A 199 -49.11 14.35 15.15
C GLU A 199 -48.95 13.48 13.89
N LEU A 200 -48.49 14.16 12.83
CA LEU A 200 -47.68 13.57 11.76
C LEU A 200 -46.30 13.16 12.34
N GLU A 201 -46.10 11.90 12.73
CA GLU A 201 -44.75 11.35 12.88
C GLU A 201 -44.17 11.05 11.49
N MET A 202 -43.36 11.97 10.99
CA MET A 202 -42.42 11.69 9.91
C MET A 202 -41.41 10.63 10.37
N GLY A 203 -41.47 9.45 9.75
CA GLY A 203 -40.50 8.38 9.95
C GLY A 203 -39.06 8.82 9.68
N LYS A 204 -38.34 9.10 10.77
CA LYS A 204 -36.90 9.02 11.08
C LYS A 204 -35.93 8.94 9.88
N PRO A 205 -34.99 9.92 9.72
CA PRO A 205 -33.91 9.79 8.76
C PRO A 205 -32.94 8.67 9.16
N VAL A 206 -32.59 7.82 8.20
CA VAL A 206 -31.56 6.77 8.33
C VAL A 206 -30.20 7.44 8.58
N LYS A 207 -29.59 7.17 9.73
CA LYS A 207 -28.24 7.62 10.08
C LYS A 207 -27.20 6.89 9.22
N LEU A 208 -26.69 7.55 8.18
CA LEU A 208 -25.43 7.18 7.53
C LEU A 208 -24.26 7.46 8.48
N SER A 209 -23.81 6.44 9.19
CA SER A 209 -22.57 6.52 9.98
C SER A 209 -21.35 6.44 9.05
N PHE A 210 -20.75 7.59 8.74
CA PHE A 210 -19.40 7.64 8.16
C PHE A 210 -18.37 7.24 9.24
N GLY A 211 -17.77 6.07 9.07
CA GLY A 211 -16.66 5.60 9.90
C GLY A 211 -15.48 6.56 9.89
N LYS A 212 -15.18 7.12 11.06
CA LYS A 212 -14.11 8.09 11.29
C LYS A 212 -12.74 7.42 11.13
N LYS A 213 -11.95 7.92 10.17
CA LYS A 213 -10.50 7.69 10.01
C LYS A 213 -9.77 7.70 11.36
N LYS A 214 -9.12 6.58 11.74
CA LYS A 214 -8.05 6.61 12.74
C LYS A 214 -6.77 7.10 12.07
N LYS A 215 -6.31 8.28 12.52
CA LYS A 215 -4.98 8.83 12.23
C LYS A 215 -3.93 8.10 13.09
N GLY A 216 -2.80 7.80 12.46
CA GLY A 216 -1.46 8.00 13.03
C GLY A 216 -0.99 7.04 14.12
N LEU A 217 -0.16 6.06 13.73
CA LEU A 217 0.97 5.63 14.54
C LEU A 217 2.24 6.06 13.81
N GLY A 218 2.86 7.12 14.32
CA GLY A 218 4.17 7.59 13.89
C GLY A 218 5.23 6.57 14.26
N ARG A 219 5.98 6.08 13.26
CA ARG A 219 7.16 5.26 13.50
C ARG A 219 8.35 6.19 13.74
N VAL A 220 8.76 6.25 15.00
CA VAL A 220 9.99 6.92 15.44
C VAL A 220 11.18 6.26 14.76
N VAL A 221 11.94 7.04 13.99
CA VAL A 221 13.24 6.66 13.43
C VAL A 221 14.27 6.84 14.53
N GLN A 222 14.77 5.74 15.09
CA GLN A 222 15.98 5.78 15.91
C GLN A 222 17.19 5.80 14.97
N LYS A 223 17.94 6.91 15.00
CA LYS A 223 19.30 6.99 14.48
C LYS A 223 20.21 6.21 15.43
N LYS A 224 20.99 5.29 14.87
CA LYS A 224 22.35 4.96 15.33
C LYS A 224 23.28 5.24 14.16
#